data_AF-A0A349GT90-F1
#
_entry.id   AF-A0A349GT90-F1
#
_cell.length_a   1.000
_cell.length_b   1.000
_cell.length_c   1.000
_cell.angle_alpha   90.00
_cell.angle_beta   90.00
_cell.angle_gamma   90.00
#
_symmetry.space_group_name_H-M   'P 1'
#
loop_
_entity.id
_entity.type
_entity.pdbx_description
1 polymer ?
#
loop_
_entity_poly.entity_id
_entity_poly.type
_entity_poly.pdbx_seq_one_letter_code
_entity_poly.pdbx_strand_id
1 'polypeptide(L)'
;MERQYYELLAKRYKNVGEVTSEIINLEAILNLPKGTEHYITDLHGEYHAFRHLVKTASGSLKIKIDELFGDILSLKEKHNFSKLIFYPEKILEGINLNEYERRHWYRVSIKRILALFKLVSSKYTRSKVRKALPTEYAYILEEFLTLNSKDFNKEEYYSQIISTVIELGIADDFIIKSVNLIQQLSVDKLHILGDIYDRGAEPHKIMDNLISHHDCDIQWGNHDILWVGASKGHFACVANVLRISLRYSNLKTLEEGYGINLLPLGRFAMETYEGDPCKEFLPIANSDELFNDREQYVRGQMHKAIAIIQFKLEAAVIKDRPEFHMERRMLLDKIDPTKGIIVLNGKEYKLTSNNFPTIDPKDPYKLTERESEIIEKISKYFKKSDKLQKHAHFFFSNGNIYLKYNNQLMFHGCIPMDSNGNYKCFTIEGKEYCGKQLLDKFEKLARRAYFKGD
;
A
#
# COMPACT_ATOMS: atom_id res chain seq x y z
N MET A 1 -34.81 16.14 -6.42
CA MET A 1 -33.89 15.24 -5.69
C MET A 1 -34.65 14.21 -4.87
N GLU A 2 -35.72 14.59 -4.15
CA GLU A 2 -36.53 13.67 -3.31
C GLU A 2 -37.25 12.54 -4.08
N ARG A 3 -37.91 12.82 -5.20
CA ARG A 3 -38.67 11.78 -5.93
C ARG A 3 -37.79 10.63 -6.45
N GLN A 4 -36.65 10.94 -7.07
CA GLN A 4 -35.69 9.92 -7.52
C GLN A 4 -35.11 9.12 -6.33
N TYR A 5 -34.91 9.77 -5.19
CA TYR A 5 -34.47 9.10 -3.97
C TYR A 5 -35.50 8.10 -3.45
N TYR A 6 -36.78 8.51 -3.38
CA TYR A 6 -37.87 7.60 -2.99
C TYR A 6 -38.11 6.48 -4.02
N GLU A 7 -37.97 6.76 -5.31
CA GLU A 7 -38.05 5.73 -6.37
C GLU A 7 -36.91 4.70 -6.25
N LEU A 8 -35.70 5.11 -5.84
CA LEU A 8 -34.60 4.20 -5.54
C LEU A 8 -34.84 3.39 -4.26
N LEU A 9 -35.39 4.00 -3.22
CA LEU A 9 -35.76 3.29 -1.99
C LEU A 9 -36.85 2.26 -2.25
N ALA A 10 -37.88 2.59 -3.02
CA ALA A 10 -38.97 1.67 -3.37
C ALA A 10 -38.50 0.46 -4.20
N LYS A 11 -37.37 0.58 -4.94
CA LYS A 11 -36.73 -0.56 -5.60
C LYS A 11 -36.07 -1.53 -4.61
N ARG A 12 -35.61 -1.02 -3.46
CA ARG A 12 -34.86 -1.79 -2.46
C ARG A 12 -35.74 -2.33 -1.33
N TYR A 13 -36.79 -1.60 -0.97
CA TYR A 13 -37.73 -1.94 0.10
C TYR A 13 -39.16 -1.87 -0.43
N LYS A 14 -39.85 -3.02 -0.45
CA LYS A 14 -41.14 -3.19 -1.14
C LYS A 14 -42.34 -2.76 -0.31
N ASN A 15 -42.17 -2.63 1.01
CA ASN A 15 -43.25 -2.28 1.93
C ASN A 15 -42.72 -1.57 3.19
N VAL A 16 -43.65 -1.00 3.98
CA VAL A 16 -43.34 -0.27 5.22
C VAL A 16 -42.60 -1.16 6.23
N GLY A 17 -42.94 -2.46 6.30
CA GLY A 17 -42.29 -3.41 7.20
C GLY A 17 -40.81 -3.61 6.89
N GLU A 18 -40.44 -3.74 5.62
CA GLU A 18 -39.03 -3.85 5.18
C GLU A 18 -38.23 -2.58 5.51
N VAL A 19 -38.81 -1.39 5.26
CA VAL A 19 -38.17 -0.11 5.63
C VAL A 19 -38.01 -0.01 7.14
N THR A 20 -39.06 -0.31 7.91
CA THR A 20 -39.04 -0.24 9.39
C THR A 20 -37.99 -1.18 9.96
N SER A 21 -37.90 -2.41 9.43
CA SER A 21 -36.93 -3.41 9.88
C SER A 21 -35.50 -2.97 9.62
N GLU A 22 -35.24 -2.34 8.46
CA GLU A 22 -33.92 -1.80 8.15
C GLU A 22 -33.58 -0.58 9.02
N ILE A 23 -34.54 0.31 9.31
CA ILE A 23 -34.32 1.43 10.24
C ILE A 23 -33.91 0.90 11.62
N ILE A 24 -34.66 -0.07 12.18
CA ILE A 24 -34.32 -0.69 13.47
C ILE A 24 -32.92 -1.31 13.43
N ASN A 25 -32.58 -2.01 12.34
CA ASN A 25 -31.26 -2.62 12.16
C ASN A 25 -30.14 -1.57 12.12
N LEU A 26 -30.31 -0.48 11.36
CA LEU A 26 -29.33 0.60 11.25
C LEU A 26 -29.19 1.38 12.56
N GLU A 27 -30.30 1.68 13.25
CA GLU A 27 -30.27 2.31 14.58
C GLU A 27 -29.56 1.43 15.60
N ALA A 28 -29.83 0.11 15.61
CA ALA A 28 -29.12 -0.83 16.48
C ALA A 28 -27.61 -0.86 16.18
N ILE A 29 -27.22 -0.81 14.91
CA ILE A 29 -25.81 -0.74 14.49
C ILE A 29 -25.15 0.56 14.96
N LEU A 30 -25.84 1.70 14.84
CA LEU A 30 -25.30 3.00 15.28
C LEU A 30 -25.06 3.07 16.80
N ASN A 31 -25.74 2.23 17.57
CA ASN A 31 -25.54 2.10 19.02
C ASN A 31 -24.41 1.14 19.42
N LEU A 32 -23.80 0.42 18.46
CA LEU A 32 -22.62 -0.39 18.73
C LEU A 32 -21.36 0.49 18.91
N PRO A 33 -20.37 0.03 19.69
CA PRO A 33 -19.08 0.70 19.74
C PRO A 33 -18.48 0.82 18.33
N LYS A 34 -17.87 1.97 18.07
CA LYS A 34 -17.18 2.24 16.81
C LYS A 34 -16.12 1.16 16.52
N GLY A 35 -16.09 0.70 15.27
CA GLY A 35 -15.03 -0.17 14.76
C GLY A 35 -13.64 0.49 14.90
N THR A 36 -12.60 -0.34 15.02
CA THR A 36 -11.23 0.20 15.11
C THR A 36 -10.77 0.62 13.71
N GLU A 37 -10.37 1.87 13.55
CA GLU A 37 -9.76 2.37 12.33
C GLU A 37 -8.24 2.42 12.47
N HIS A 38 -7.54 2.03 11.41
CA HIS A 38 -6.10 2.14 11.30
C HIS A 38 -5.74 3.16 10.23
N TYR A 39 -4.93 4.15 10.58
CA TYR A 39 -4.37 5.12 9.64
C TYR A 39 -2.89 4.84 9.51
N ILE A 40 -2.43 4.54 8.29
CA ILE A 40 -1.02 4.25 8.01
C ILE A 40 -0.58 5.12 6.83
N THR A 41 0.54 5.83 7.00
CA THR A 41 1.13 6.73 5.99
C THR A 41 2.56 6.29 5.70
N ASP A 42 3.11 6.73 4.57
CA ASP A 42 4.54 6.63 4.23
C ASP A 42 5.08 5.20 4.31
N LEU A 43 4.33 4.27 3.73
CA LEU A 43 4.64 2.84 3.76
C LEU A 43 5.94 2.51 3.02
N HIS A 44 6.17 3.14 1.87
CA HIS A 44 7.41 3.07 1.10
C HIS A 44 7.97 1.66 0.98
N GLY A 45 7.16 0.67 0.61
CA GLY A 45 7.62 -0.71 0.43
C GLY A 45 8.09 -1.45 1.68
N GLU A 46 7.94 -0.90 2.89
CA GLU A 46 8.31 -1.51 4.17
C GLU A 46 7.31 -2.58 4.61
N TYR A 47 7.25 -3.67 3.84
CA TYR A 47 6.26 -4.73 4.00
C TYR A 47 6.26 -5.38 5.39
N HIS A 48 7.44 -5.63 5.97
CA HIS A 48 7.54 -6.26 7.28
C HIS A 48 6.96 -5.37 8.40
N ALA A 49 7.23 -4.07 8.35
CA ALA A 49 6.68 -3.10 9.28
C ALA A 49 5.16 -2.99 9.11
N PHE A 50 4.69 -2.85 7.87
CA PHE A 50 3.25 -2.84 7.54
C PHE A 50 2.54 -4.09 8.09
N ARG A 51 3.07 -5.27 7.77
CA ARG A 51 2.48 -6.55 8.20
C ARG A 51 2.46 -6.65 9.72
N HIS A 52 3.48 -6.15 10.41
CA HIS A 52 3.52 -6.12 11.88
C HIS A 52 2.44 -5.20 12.46
N LEU A 53 2.26 -3.99 11.92
CA LEU A 53 1.23 -3.04 12.36
C LEU A 53 -0.17 -3.64 12.22
N VAL A 54 -0.47 -4.24 11.06
CA VAL A 54 -1.77 -4.90 10.81
C VAL A 54 -1.97 -6.09 11.75
N LYS A 55 -1.00 -7.00 11.86
CA LYS A 55 -1.11 -8.21 12.70
C LYS A 55 -1.23 -7.92 14.20
N THR A 56 -0.66 -6.82 14.67
CA THR A 56 -0.76 -6.39 16.07
C THR A 56 -1.96 -5.50 16.35
N ALA A 57 -2.72 -5.14 15.30
CA ALA A 57 -3.73 -4.10 15.33
C ALA A 57 -3.19 -2.82 16.02
N SER A 58 -1.94 -2.44 15.69
CA SER A 58 -1.19 -1.31 16.27
C SER A 58 -1.14 -1.35 17.80
N GLY A 59 -0.96 -2.56 18.36
CA GLY A 59 -0.88 -2.80 19.79
C GLY A 59 -2.23 -2.97 20.50
N SER A 60 -3.37 -2.71 19.84
CA SER A 60 -4.69 -2.84 20.48
C SER A 60 -5.01 -4.27 20.91
N LEU A 61 -4.48 -5.27 20.20
CA LEU A 61 -4.62 -6.69 20.59
C LEU A 61 -3.92 -6.99 21.92
N LYS A 62 -2.79 -6.34 22.19
CA LYS A 62 -2.07 -6.51 23.46
C LYS A 62 -2.90 -5.96 24.62
N ILE A 63 -3.53 -4.80 24.43
CA ILE A 63 -4.43 -4.19 25.42
C ILE A 63 -5.60 -5.14 25.72
N LYS A 64 -6.23 -5.73 24.70
CA LYS A 64 -7.32 -6.71 24.88
C LYS A 64 -6.89 -8.00 25.58
N ILE A 65 -5.67 -8.47 25.33
CA ILE A 65 -5.09 -9.61 26.04
C ILE A 65 -4.90 -9.26 27.52
N ASP A 66 -4.39 -8.05 27.82
CA ASP A 66 -4.24 -7.57 29.19
C ASP A 66 -5.59 -7.38 29.90
N GLU A 67 -6.63 -6.90 29.20
CA GLU A 67 -8.00 -6.78 29.72
C GLU A 67 -8.61 -8.13 30.11
N LEU A 68 -8.40 -9.18 29.30
CA LEU A 68 -8.95 -10.51 29.55
C LEU A 68 -8.19 -11.30 30.61
N PHE A 69 -6.87 -11.15 30.63
CA PHE A 69 -5.99 -12.07 31.34
C PHE A 69 -5.08 -11.38 32.36
N GLY A 70 -5.29 -10.08 32.63
CA GLY A 70 -4.44 -9.24 33.47
C GLY A 70 -4.08 -9.87 34.81
N ASP A 71 -5.08 -10.41 35.50
CA ASP A 71 -4.95 -11.03 36.83
C ASP A 71 -4.84 -12.56 36.78
N ILE A 72 -4.95 -13.15 35.59
CA ILE A 72 -5.03 -14.60 35.39
C ILE A 72 -3.68 -15.16 34.92
N LEU A 73 -2.99 -14.44 34.04
CA LEU A 73 -1.77 -14.89 33.39
C LEU A 73 -0.58 -14.03 33.80
N SER A 74 0.57 -14.69 33.98
CA SER A 74 1.84 -13.99 34.19
C SER A 74 2.23 -13.14 32.97
N LEU A 75 3.11 -12.14 33.18
CA LEU A 75 3.65 -11.31 32.09
C LEU A 75 4.29 -12.15 30.97
N LYS A 76 4.99 -13.24 31.34
CA LYS A 76 5.61 -14.16 30.38
C LYS A 76 4.57 -14.91 29.54
N GLU A 77 3.49 -15.37 30.16
CA GLU A 77 2.41 -16.05 29.45
C GLU A 77 1.65 -15.11 28.52
N LYS A 78 1.37 -13.88 28.96
CA LYS A 78 0.73 -12.86 28.11
C LYS A 78 1.60 -12.51 26.90
N HIS A 79 2.92 -12.40 27.10
CA HIS A 79 3.88 -12.18 26.02
C HIS A 79 3.88 -13.35 25.02
N ASN A 80 3.95 -14.58 25.51
CA ASN A 80 3.91 -15.77 24.65
C ASN A 80 2.59 -15.90 23.89
N PHE A 81 1.46 -15.62 24.55
CA PHE A 81 0.16 -15.61 23.92
C PHE A 81 0.06 -14.52 22.85
N SER A 82 0.56 -13.31 23.13
CA SER A 82 0.62 -12.22 22.14
C SER A 82 1.43 -12.63 20.90
N LYS A 83 2.57 -13.32 21.07
CA LYS A 83 3.35 -13.85 19.94
C LYS A 83 2.56 -14.86 19.09
N LEU A 84 1.80 -15.75 19.73
CA LEU A 84 0.90 -16.69 19.04
C LEU A 84 -0.17 -15.93 18.26
N ILE A 85 -0.78 -14.90 18.84
CA ILE A 85 -1.78 -14.07 18.18
C ILE A 85 -1.18 -13.28 17.01
N PHE A 86 0.08 -12.85 17.07
CA PHE A 86 0.69 -12.07 15.98
C PHE A 86 1.23 -12.98 14.85
N TYR A 87 1.87 -14.10 15.19
CA TYR A 87 2.54 -14.96 14.23
C TYR A 87 2.26 -16.43 14.52
N PRO A 88 1.00 -16.90 14.33
CA PRO A 88 0.61 -18.25 14.71
C PRO A 88 1.42 -19.30 13.99
N GLU A 89 1.70 -19.12 12.69
CA GLU A 89 2.45 -20.10 11.88
C GLU A 89 3.87 -20.30 12.42
N LYS A 90 4.60 -19.21 12.69
CA LYS A 90 5.96 -19.26 13.23
C LYS A 90 6.02 -19.90 14.62
N ILE A 91 5.00 -19.65 15.44
CA ILE A 91 4.95 -20.22 16.78
C ILE A 91 4.67 -21.72 16.70
N LEU A 92 3.70 -22.15 15.88
CA LEU A 92 3.36 -23.56 15.70
C LEU A 92 4.53 -24.38 15.13
N GLU A 93 5.23 -23.86 14.12
CA GLU A 93 6.44 -24.49 13.55
C GLU A 93 7.56 -24.68 14.59
N GLY A 94 7.66 -23.74 15.56
CA GLY A 94 8.70 -23.75 16.59
C GLY A 94 8.38 -24.56 17.85
N ILE A 95 7.21 -25.22 17.93
CA ILE A 95 6.82 -25.99 19.12
C ILE A 95 7.57 -27.33 19.15
N ASN A 96 8.46 -27.45 20.13
CA ASN A 96 9.12 -28.70 20.48
C ASN A 96 8.60 -29.22 21.83
N LEU A 97 7.48 -29.94 21.79
CA LEU A 97 6.80 -30.53 22.94
C LEU A 97 6.53 -32.00 22.68
N ASN A 98 6.54 -32.81 23.73
CA ASN A 98 6.08 -34.20 23.61
C ASN A 98 4.56 -34.25 23.36
N GLU A 99 4.04 -35.43 23.03
CA GLU A 99 2.64 -35.58 22.63
C GLU A 99 1.64 -35.12 23.72
N TYR A 100 1.89 -35.46 24.97
CA TYR A 100 1.02 -35.07 26.09
C TYR A 100 1.04 -33.56 26.32
N GLU A 101 2.23 -32.96 26.35
CA GLU A 101 2.44 -31.52 26.49
C GLU A 101 1.81 -30.74 25.34
N ARG A 102 1.95 -31.24 24.11
CA ARG A 102 1.37 -30.63 22.91
C ARG A 102 -0.15 -30.60 22.97
N ARG A 103 -0.80 -31.72 23.34
CA ARG A 103 -2.26 -31.76 23.52
C ARG A 103 -2.73 -30.79 24.59
N HIS A 104 -2.01 -30.70 25.71
CA HIS A 104 -2.32 -29.74 26.76
C HIS A 104 -2.18 -28.28 26.26
N TRP A 105 -1.07 -27.98 25.57
CA TRP A 105 -0.81 -26.66 24.99
C TRP A 105 -1.90 -26.25 23.99
N TYR A 106 -2.36 -27.16 23.12
CA TYR A 106 -3.47 -26.88 22.21
C TYR A 106 -4.75 -26.55 22.96
N ARG A 107 -5.13 -27.34 23.97
CA ARG A 107 -6.35 -27.08 24.77
C ARG A 107 -6.31 -25.70 25.40
N VAL A 108 -5.18 -25.34 26.02
CA VAL A 108 -5.02 -24.02 26.68
C VAL A 108 -5.04 -22.89 25.66
N SER A 109 -4.32 -23.05 24.54
CA SER A 109 -4.20 -22.01 23.51
C SER A 109 -5.54 -21.76 22.82
N ILE A 110 -6.27 -22.82 22.44
CA ILE A 110 -7.59 -22.72 21.82
C ILE A 110 -8.57 -22.02 22.76
N LYS A 111 -8.63 -22.40 24.04
CA LYS A 111 -9.49 -21.73 25.03
C LYS A 111 -9.20 -20.23 25.14
N ARG A 112 -7.93 -19.85 25.20
CA ARG A 112 -7.51 -18.42 25.26
C ARG A 112 -7.85 -17.67 23.96
N ILE A 113 -7.65 -18.29 22.79
CA ILE A 113 -8.02 -17.73 21.48
C ILE A 113 -9.52 -17.47 21.41
N LEU A 114 -10.35 -18.43 21.81
CA LEU A 114 -11.81 -18.30 21.76
C LEU A 114 -12.33 -17.21 22.71
N ALA A 115 -11.73 -17.07 23.89
CA ALA A 115 -12.04 -15.97 24.80
C ALA A 115 -11.70 -14.60 24.19
N LEU A 116 -10.52 -14.48 23.55
CA LEU A 116 -10.12 -13.26 22.84
C LEU A 116 -11.02 -12.96 21.65
N PHE A 117 -11.39 -13.98 20.88
CA PHE A 117 -12.33 -13.87 19.77
C PHE A 117 -13.69 -13.32 20.22
N LYS A 118 -14.23 -13.85 21.32
CA LYS A 118 -15.50 -13.36 21.89
C LYS A 118 -15.41 -11.88 22.30
N LEU A 119 -14.30 -11.45 22.90
CA LEU A 119 -14.10 -10.04 23.23
C LEU A 119 -14.01 -9.16 21.98
N VAL A 120 -13.19 -9.54 21.01
CA VAL A 120 -12.96 -8.74 19.79
C VAL A 120 -14.24 -8.63 18.94
N SER A 121 -15.02 -9.71 18.86
CA SER A 121 -16.26 -9.76 18.09
C SER A 121 -17.44 -9.00 18.72
N SER A 122 -17.40 -8.76 20.04
CA SER A 122 -18.52 -8.17 20.80
C SER A 122 -19.00 -6.79 20.32
N LYS A 123 -18.13 -6.02 19.65
CA LYS A 123 -18.46 -4.69 19.10
C LYS A 123 -19.12 -4.74 17.72
N TYR A 124 -19.35 -5.93 17.16
CA TYR A 124 -19.92 -6.11 15.83
C TYR A 124 -21.25 -6.85 15.87
N THR A 125 -22.06 -6.64 14.83
CA THR A 125 -23.28 -7.44 14.64
C THR A 125 -22.93 -8.90 14.34
N ARG A 126 -23.83 -9.81 14.71
CA ARG A 126 -23.71 -11.24 14.37
C ARG A 126 -23.55 -11.46 12.86
N SER A 127 -24.26 -10.68 12.03
CA SER A 127 -24.16 -10.77 10.58
C SER A 127 -22.75 -10.43 10.08
N LYS A 128 -22.12 -9.37 10.62
CA LYS A 128 -20.76 -8.97 10.26
C LYS A 128 -19.75 -10.03 10.65
N VAL A 129 -19.84 -10.56 11.87
CA VAL A 129 -18.94 -11.61 12.35
C VAL A 129 -19.10 -12.88 11.49
N ARG A 130 -20.33 -13.31 11.23
CA ARG A 130 -20.65 -14.49 10.41
C ARG A 130 -20.03 -14.45 9.02
N LYS A 131 -20.04 -13.28 8.38
CA LYS A 131 -19.41 -13.09 7.05
C LYS A 131 -17.89 -13.18 7.07
N ALA A 132 -17.26 -12.96 8.22
CA ALA A 132 -15.81 -13.06 8.39
C ALA A 132 -15.35 -14.47 8.78
N LEU A 133 -16.26 -15.34 9.26
CA LEU A 133 -15.89 -16.67 9.74
C LEU A 133 -15.27 -17.52 8.62
N PRO A 134 -14.21 -18.30 8.92
CA PRO A 134 -13.72 -19.32 8.02
C PRO A 134 -14.78 -20.40 7.80
N THR A 135 -15.11 -20.70 6.54
CA THR A 135 -16.22 -21.59 6.15
C THR A 135 -16.15 -22.94 6.83
N GLU A 136 -14.96 -23.52 6.93
CA GLU A 136 -14.65 -24.80 7.54
C GLU A 136 -14.89 -24.86 9.06
N TYR A 137 -14.79 -23.73 9.76
CA TYR A 137 -14.93 -23.65 11.22
C TYR A 137 -16.07 -22.74 11.69
N ALA A 138 -16.89 -22.25 10.77
CA ALA A 138 -17.95 -21.29 11.04
C ALA A 138 -18.91 -21.79 12.12
N TYR A 139 -19.38 -23.05 11.99
CA TYR A 139 -20.25 -23.67 13.00
C TYR A 139 -19.61 -23.66 14.39
N ILE A 140 -18.36 -24.11 14.51
CA ILE A 140 -17.65 -24.18 15.78
C ILE A 140 -17.53 -22.79 16.41
N LEU A 141 -17.08 -21.81 15.64
CA LEU A 141 -16.87 -20.45 16.12
C LEU A 141 -18.20 -19.73 16.46
N GLU A 142 -19.29 -19.99 15.72
CA GLU A 142 -20.62 -19.46 16.05
C GLU A 142 -21.14 -20.03 17.37
N GLU A 143 -20.99 -21.33 17.60
CA GLU A 143 -21.34 -21.96 18.88
C GLU A 143 -20.58 -21.33 20.06
N PHE A 144 -19.32 -20.91 19.85
CA PHE A 144 -18.56 -20.19 20.87
C PHE A 144 -19.07 -18.76 21.17
N LEU A 145 -19.71 -18.09 20.21
CA LEU A 145 -20.24 -16.73 20.39
C LEU A 145 -21.59 -16.70 21.10
N THR A 146 -22.43 -17.72 20.90
CA THR A 146 -23.82 -17.73 21.36
C THR A 146 -23.98 -18.05 22.84
N LEU A 147 -22.99 -18.70 23.46
CA LEU A 147 -23.12 -19.20 24.82
C LEU A 147 -22.67 -18.19 25.86
N ASN A 148 -23.51 -18.03 26.88
CA ASN A 148 -23.24 -17.19 28.05
C ASN A 148 -22.44 -17.99 29.07
N SER A 149 -21.58 -17.31 29.83
CA SER A 149 -20.73 -17.87 30.89
C SER A 149 -21.49 -18.47 32.09
N LYS A 150 -22.82 -18.61 32.00
CA LYS A 150 -23.71 -19.13 33.05
C LYS A 150 -24.35 -20.48 32.71
N ASP A 151 -24.10 -21.03 31.51
CA ASP A 151 -24.62 -22.35 31.10
C ASP A 151 -23.68 -23.48 31.55
N PHE A 152 -23.77 -23.90 32.82
CA PHE A 152 -22.96 -25.01 33.38
C PHE A 152 -23.01 -26.30 32.55
N ASN A 153 -24.15 -26.60 31.91
CA ASN A 153 -24.34 -27.82 31.12
C ASN A 153 -23.55 -27.84 29.79
N LYS A 154 -22.87 -26.76 29.41
CA LYS A 154 -22.21 -26.63 28.11
C LYS A 154 -20.69 -26.56 28.18
N GLU A 155 -20.09 -26.52 29.37
CA GLU A 155 -18.62 -26.56 29.52
C GLU A 155 -18.01 -27.89 29.06
N GLU A 156 -18.69 -29.00 29.36
CA GLU A 156 -18.28 -30.35 28.94
C GLU A 156 -18.41 -30.49 27.42
N TYR A 157 -19.51 -30.00 26.85
CA TYR A 157 -19.73 -29.95 25.40
C TYR A 157 -18.59 -29.24 24.67
N TYR A 158 -18.15 -28.07 25.15
CA TYR A 158 -17.03 -27.36 24.56
C TYR A 158 -15.68 -28.05 24.73
N SER A 159 -15.45 -28.60 25.91
CA SER A 159 -14.23 -29.36 26.16
C SER A 159 -14.13 -30.57 25.23
N GLN A 160 -15.28 -31.16 24.86
CA GLN A 160 -15.36 -32.21 23.85
C GLN A 160 -15.06 -31.69 22.45
N ILE A 161 -15.66 -30.57 22.01
CA ILE A 161 -15.35 -29.96 20.69
C ILE A 161 -13.85 -29.72 20.54
N ILE A 162 -13.22 -29.08 21.54
CA ILE A 162 -11.78 -28.79 21.52
C ILE A 162 -10.96 -30.09 21.50
N SER A 163 -11.37 -31.10 22.26
CA SER A 163 -10.69 -32.40 22.25
C SER A 163 -10.79 -33.08 20.89
N THR A 164 -11.96 -33.04 20.24
CA THR A 164 -12.16 -33.56 18.88
C THR A 164 -11.31 -32.83 17.85
N VAL A 165 -11.20 -31.50 17.91
CA VAL A 165 -10.29 -30.71 17.04
C VAL A 165 -8.84 -31.20 17.16
N ILE A 166 -8.40 -31.52 18.38
CA ILE A 166 -7.04 -32.01 18.65
C ILE A 166 -6.87 -33.45 18.19
N GLU A 167 -7.83 -34.33 18.47
CA GLU A 167 -7.81 -35.75 18.11
C GLU A 167 -7.84 -35.97 16.60
N LEU A 168 -8.56 -35.12 15.87
CA LEU A 168 -8.60 -35.13 14.41
C LEU A 168 -7.33 -34.56 13.76
N GLY A 169 -6.38 -34.03 14.54
CA GLY A 169 -5.12 -33.50 14.03
C GLY A 169 -5.24 -32.16 13.30
N ILE A 170 -6.34 -31.42 13.48
CA ILE A 170 -6.62 -30.15 12.80
C ILE A 170 -6.38 -28.91 13.66
N ALA A 171 -5.76 -29.08 14.84
CA ALA A 171 -5.56 -28.00 15.81
C ALA A 171 -4.72 -26.83 15.27
N ASP A 172 -3.67 -27.10 14.50
CA ASP A 172 -2.79 -26.06 13.94
C ASP A 172 -3.56 -25.15 12.98
N ASP A 173 -4.27 -25.73 12.02
CA ASP A 173 -5.08 -24.98 11.05
C ASP A 173 -6.22 -24.21 11.75
N PHE A 174 -6.89 -24.85 12.72
CA PHE A 174 -7.91 -24.18 13.53
C PHE A 174 -7.37 -22.95 14.27
N ILE A 175 -6.17 -23.06 14.87
CA ILE A 175 -5.51 -21.95 15.55
C ILE A 175 -5.19 -20.83 14.55
N ILE A 176 -4.56 -21.14 13.42
CA ILE A 176 -4.18 -20.14 12.41
C ILE A 176 -5.41 -19.39 11.91
N LYS A 177 -6.47 -20.10 11.53
CA LYS A 177 -7.71 -19.50 11.01
C LYS A 177 -8.43 -18.65 12.07
N SER A 178 -8.48 -19.12 13.31
CA SER A 178 -9.07 -18.37 14.42
C SER A 178 -8.28 -17.10 14.75
N VAL A 179 -6.94 -17.17 14.73
CA VAL A 179 -6.07 -16.01 14.95
C VAL A 179 -6.20 -15.00 13.81
N ASN A 180 -6.21 -15.45 12.55
CA ASN A 180 -6.41 -14.56 11.40
C ASN A 180 -7.76 -13.86 11.45
N LEU A 181 -8.82 -14.55 11.88
CA LEU A 181 -10.13 -13.96 12.14
C LEU A 181 -10.07 -12.89 13.25
N ILE A 182 -9.38 -13.16 14.36
CA ILE A 182 -9.17 -12.18 15.44
C ILE A 182 -8.44 -10.95 14.93
N GLN A 183 -7.36 -11.13 14.15
CA GLN A 183 -6.61 -10.02 13.54
C GLN A 183 -7.52 -9.19 12.63
N GLN A 184 -8.28 -9.85 11.75
CA GLN A 184 -9.22 -9.21 10.84
C GLN A 184 -10.27 -8.40 11.60
N LEU A 185 -10.91 -8.98 12.62
CA LEU A 185 -11.93 -8.28 13.42
C LEU A 185 -11.33 -7.20 14.32
N SER A 186 -10.03 -7.21 14.58
CA SER A 186 -9.40 -6.21 15.43
C SER A 186 -9.22 -4.87 14.72
N VAL A 187 -9.07 -4.87 13.39
CA VAL A 187 -8.97 -3.68 12.55
C VAL A 187 -10.17 -3.66 11.61
N ASP A 188 -11.14 -2.79 11.90
CA ASP A 188 -12.39 -2.75 11.14
C ASP A 188 -12.24 -2.13 9.75
N LYS A 189 -11.38 -1.11 9.65
CA LYS A 189 -11.12 -0.41 8.40
C LYS A 189 -9.69 0.09 8.38
N LEU A 190 -9.06 -0.11 7.23
CA LEU A 190 -7.70 0.33 6.98
C LEU A 190 -7.70 1.57 6.05
N HIS A 191 -7.12 2.66 6.54
CA HIS A 191 -6.91 3.89 5.79
C HIS A 191 -5.43 4.03 5.47
N ILE A 192 -5.09 3.93 4.18
CA ILE A 192 -3.72 4.13 3.71
C ILE A 192 -3.58 5.55 3.19
N LEU A 193 -2.81 6.37 3.89
CA LEU A 193 -2.52 7.76 3.56
C LEU A 193 -1.33 7.86 2.61
N GLY A 194 -1.45 7.26 1.44
CA GLY A 194 -0.51 7.36 0.34
C GLY A 194 0.88 6.78 0.57
N ASP A 195 1.69 6.89 -0.49
CA ASP A 195 3.09 6.53 -0.55
C ASP A 195 3.36 5.07 -0.14
N ILE A 196 2.66 4.17 -0.83
CA ILE A 196 2.84 2.71 -0.76
C ILE A 196 4.15 2.29 -1.41
N TYR A 197 4.48 2.95 -2.52
CA TYR A 197 5.60 2.60 -3.39
C TYR A 197 6.92 3.33 -3.04
N ASP A 198 7.99 2.84 -3.67
CA ASP A 198 9.37 3.36 -3.61
C ASP A 198 10.09 3.21 -2.27
N ARG A 199 11.43 3.38 -2.30
CA ARG A 199 12.40 3.31 -1.18
C ARG A 199 12.59 1.95 -0.51
N GLY A 200 11.53 1.22 -0.14
CA GLY A 200 11.60 -0.12 0.43
C GLY A 200 11.39 -1.23 -0.58
N ALA A 201 11.66 -2.46 -0.15
CA ALA A 201 11.91 -3.58 -1.05
C ALA A 201 10.65 -4.25 -1.63
N GLU A 202 9.49 -4.16 -0.96
CA GLU A 202 8.36 -5.06 -1.23
C GLU A 202 6.96 -4.39 -1.31
N PRO A 203 6.79 -3.24 -1.99
CA PRO A 203 5.47 -2.59 -2.12
C PRO A 203 4.44 -3.46 -2.83
N HIS A 204 4.88 -4.36 -3.72
CA HIS A 204 3.99 -5.31 -4.41
C HIS A 204 3.31 -6.28 -3.43
N LYS A 205 3.97 -6.68 -2.34
CA LYS A 205 3.36 -7.52 -1.29
C LYS A 205 2.39 -6.73 -0.42
N ILE A 206 2.68 -5.45 -0.16
CA ILE A 206 1.74 -4.56 0.53
C ILE A 206 0.43 -4.49 -0.26
N MET A 207 0.51 -4.20 -1.57
CA MET A 207 -0.68 -4.14 -2.43
C MET A 207 -1.48 -5.45 -2.46
N ASP A 208 -0.83 -6.62 -2.51
CA ASP A 208 -1.50 -7.92 -2.40
C ASP A 208 -2.30 -8.06 -1.09
N ASN A 209 -1.74 -7.56 0.02
CA ASN A 209 -2.43 -7.56 1.32
C ASN A 209 -3.57 -6.55 1.37
N LEU A 210 -3.41 -5.36 0.79
CA LEU A 210 -4.48 -4.36 0.74
C LEU A 210 -5.68 -4.85 -0.09
N ILE A 211 -5.41 -5.49 -1.23
CA ILE A 211 -6.46 -6.08 -2.09
C ILE A 211 -7.22 -7.20 -1.39
N SER A 212 -6.53 -7.98 -0.56
CA SER A 212 -7.16 -9.08 0.20
C SER A 212 -7.77 -8.63 1.52
N HIS A 213 -7.53 -7.38 1.95
CA HIS A 213 -8.15 -6.82 3.15
C HIS A 213 -9.65 -6.61 2.95
N HIS A 214 -10.42 -6.81 4.00
CA HIS A 214 -11.89 -6.80 3.94
C HIS A 214 -12.50 -5.41 3.78
N ASP A 215 -11.87 -4.37 4.33
CA ASP A 215 -12.24 -2.98 4.12
C ASP A 215 -10.99 -2.08 4.15
N CYS A 216 -10.69 -1.45 3.02
CA CYS A 216 -9.52 -0.60 2.86
C CYS A 216 -9.84 0.55 1.88
N ASP A 217 -9.38 1.75 2.23
CA ASP A 217 -9.26 2.87 1.30
C ASP A 217 -7.86 3.47 1.26
N ILE A 218 -7.57 4.17 0.17
CA ILE A 218 -6.26 4.75 -0.12
C ILE A 218 -6.42 6.24 -0.47
N GLN A 219 -5.64 7.11 0.16
CA GLN A 219 -5.42 8.47 -0.33
C GLN A 219 -4.19 8.49 -1.22
N TRP A 220 -4.32 9.09 -2.40
CA TRP A 220 -3.29 8.98 -3.42
C TRP A 220 -2.01 9.71 -3.05
N GLY A 221 -0.91 8.97 -2.91
CA GLY A 221 0.43 9.53 -2.74
C GLY A 221 1.07 9.97 -4.05
N ASN A 222 2.08 10.83 -3.95
CA ASN A 222 2.84 11.25 -5.13
C ASN A 222 3.69 10.11 -5.70
N HIS A 223 4.16 9.19 -4.84
CA HIS A 223 4.85 7.99 -5.33
C HIS A 223 3.85 7.04 -6.01
N ASP A 224 2.66 6.86 -5.45
CA ASP A 224 1.66 5.94 -6.00
C ASP A 224 1.16 6.38 -7.39
N ILE A 225 0.88 7.68 -7.57
CA ILE A 225 0.37 8.17 -8.85
C ILE A 225 1.42 8.05 -9.98
N LEU A 226 2.72 8.11 -9.65
CA LEU A 226 3.80 7.84 -10.60
C LEU A 226 3.80 6.40 -11.06
N TRP A 227 3.65 5.45 -10.14
CA TRP A 227 3.55 4.02 -10.46
C TRP A 227 2.30 3.70 -11.29
N VAL A 228 1.19 4.35 -10.99
CA VAL A 228 -0.05 4.26 -11.76
C VAL A 228 0.13 4.83 -13.17
N GLY A 229 0.76 6.00 -13.32
CA GLY A 229 1.11 6.54 -14.64
C GLY A 229 2.06 5.62 -15.43
N ALA A 230 3.04 5.03 -14.74
CA ALA A 230 3.95 4.05 -15.32
C ALA A 230 3.21 2.79 -15.77
N SER A 231 2.18 2.33 -15.04
CA SER A 231 1.33 1.19 -15.45
C SER A 231 0.63 1.42 -16.78
N LYS A 232 0.33 2.68 -17.13
CA LYS A 232 -0.18 3.08 -18.45
C LYS A 232 0.92 3.35 -19.47
N GLY A 233 2.17 3.05 -19.14
CA GLY A 233 3.37 3.24 -19.95
C GLY A 233 3.62 4.70 -20.32
N HIS A 234 3.25 5.64 -19.45
CA HIS A 234 3.61 7.04 -19.60
C HIS A 234 5.13 7.20 -19.41
N PHE A 235 5.84 7.68 -20.44
CA PHE A 235 7.30 7.63 -20.50
C PHE A 235 7.98 8.33 -19.33
N ALA A 236 7.56 9.56 -18.98
CA ALA A 236 8.18 10.28 -17.85
C ALA A 236 7.93 9.57 -16.50
N CYS A 237 6.78 8.92 -16.35
CA CYS A 237 6.46 8.16 -15.13
C CYS A 237 7.30 6.88 -15.05
N VAL A 238 7.42 6.14 -16.17
CA VAL A 238 8.29 4.95 -16.27
C VAL A 238 9.73 5.32 -15.95
N ALA A 239 10.26 6.38 -16.56
CA ALA A 239 11.62 6.83 -16.30
C ALA A 239 11.84 7.21 -14.83
N ASN A 240 10.86 7.88 -14.20
CA ASN A 240 10.93 8.25 -12.79
C ASN A 240 10.90 7.03 -11.86
N VAL A 241 10.00 6.07 -12.09
CA VAL A 241 9.94 4.80 -11.33
C VAL A 241 11.27 4.05 -11.43
N LEU A 242 11.84 3.93 -12.62
CA LEU A 242 13.14 3.29 -12.84
C LEU A 242 14.27 4.04 -12.10
N ARG A 243 14.32 5.37 -12.22
CA ARG A 243 15.34 6.20 -11.55
C ARG A 243 15.27 6.03 -10.02
N ILE A 244 14.08 6.12 -9.44
CA ILE A 244 13.88 5.96 -8.00
C ILE A 244 14.25 4.53 -7.57
N SER A 245 13.82 3.52 -8.32
CA SER A 245 14.14 2.12 -8.02
C SER A 245 15.64 1.83 -8.06
N LEU A 246 16.37 2.41 -9.03
CA LEU A 246 17.82 2.31 -9.12
C LEU A 246 18.52 3.06 -7.98
N ARG A 247 18.01 4.23 -7.60
CA ARG A 247 18.57 5.03 -6.49
C ARG A 247 18.46 4.32 -5.15
N TYR A 248 17.40 3.57 -4.90
CA TYR A 248 17.16 2.88 -3.62
C TYR A 248 17.35 1.35 -3.70
N SER A 249 17.99 0.84 -4.76
CA SER A 249 18.29 -0.60 -4.93
C SER A 249 17.07 -1.54 -4.95
N ASN A 250 15.88 -1.06 -5.34
CA ASN A 250 14.64 -1.85 -5.31
C ASN A 250 14.32 -2.57 -6.63
N LEU A 251 15.35 -3.03 -7.34
CA LEU A 251 15.18 -3.65 -8.67
C LEU A 251 14.39 -4.96 -8.62
N LYS A 252 14.48 -5.72 -7.53
CA LYS A 252 13.69 -6.95 -7.35
C LYS A 252 12.20 -6.72 -7.46
N THR A 253 11.69 -5.58 -6.98
CA THR A 253 10.26 -5.24 -7.15
C THR A 253 9.89 -5.07 -8.62
N LEU A 254 10.78 -4.50 -9.44
CA LEU A 254 10.53 -4.37 -10.87
C LEU A 254 10.62 -5.73 -11.59
N GLU A 255 11.71 -6.46 -11.37
CA GLU A 255 12.03 -7.69 -12.10
C GLU A 255 11.19 -8.88 -11.62
N GLU A 256 11.24 -9.20 -10.33
CA GLU A 256 10.54 -10.34 -9.73
C GLU A 256 9.09 -10.00 -9.38
N GLY A 257 8.87 -8.78 -8.86
CA GLY A 257 7.54 -8.35 -8.41
C GLY A 257 6.58 -8.08 -9.57
N TYR A 258 7.05 -7.39 -10.61
CA TYR A 258 6.21 -6.93 -11.72
C TYR A 258 6.62 -7.48 -13.09
N GLY A 259 7.70 -8.27 -13.22
CA GLY A 259 8.11 -8.88 -14.49
C GLY A 259 8.70 -7.90 -15.49
N ILE A 260 9.28 -6.79 -15.03
CA ILE A 260 9.86 -5.75 -15.89
C ILE A 260 11.31 -6.11 -16.24
N ASN A 261 11.58 -6.31 -17.54
CA ASN A 261 12.93 -6.66 -18.00
C ASN A 261 13.81 -5.41 -18.19
N LEU A 262 14.87 -5.29 -17.38
CA LEU A 262 15.81 -4.17 -17.38
C LEU A 262 17.07 -4.38 -18.23
N LEU A 263 17.24 -5.56 -18.83
CA LEU A 263 18.40 -5.87 -19.69
C LEU A 263 18.64 -4.84 -20.80
N PRO A 264 17.61 -4.30 -21.50
CA PRO A 264 17.83 -3.26 -22.52
C PRO A 264 18.47 -2.00 -21.95
N LEU A 265 18.05 -1.56 -20.75
CA LEU A 265 18.62 -0.40 -20.08
C LEU A 265 20.06 -0.67 -19.62
N GLY A 266 20.31 -1.86 -19.05
CA GLY A 266 21.65 -2.27 -18.62
C GLY A 266 22.66 -2.24 -19.76
N ARG A 267 22.34 -2.85 -20.91
CA ARG A 267 23.23 -2.85 -22.09
C ARG A 267 23.52 -1.44 -22.59
N PHE A 268 22.47 -0.63 -22.75
CA PHE A 268 22.63 0.75 -23.17
C PHE A 268 23.52 1.56 -22.23
N ALA A 269 23.28 1.44 -20.92
CA ALA A 269 24.03 2.18 -19.92
C ALA A 269 25.51 1.81 -19.91
N MET A 270 25.82 0.51 -20.00
CA MET A 270 27.20 0.02 -20.04
C MET A 270 27.97 0.52 -21.26
N GLU A 271 27.33 0.52 -22.43
CA GLU A 271 27.96 0.99 -23.67
C GLU A 271 28.07 2.53 -23.72
N THR A 272 27.06 3.25 -23.22
CA THR A 272 26.99 4.71 -23.31
C THR A 272 27.91 5.40 -22.29
N TYR A 273 28.03 4.81 -21.10
CA TYR A 273 28.83 5.35 -19.99
C TYR A 273 30.04 4.47 -19.69
N GLU A 274 30.61 3.83 -20.72
CA GLU A 274 31.82 3.03 -20.57
C GLU A 274 32.96 3.86 -19.97
N GLY A 275 33.64 3.31 -18.95
CA GLY A 275 34.72 3.99 -18.23
C GLY A 275 34.28 5.13 -17.29
N ASP A 276 32.99 5.46 -17.20
CA ASP A 276 32.49 6.49 -16.29
C ASP A 276 32.23 5.92 -14.89
N PRO A 277 32.91 6.43 -13.84
CA PRO A 277 32.75 5.90 -12.48
C PRO A 277 31.35 6.13 -11.88
N CYS A 278 30.54 7.03 -12.44
CA CYS A 278 29.14 7.29 -12.04
C CYS A 278 28.91 7.41 -10.51
N LYS A 279 29.87 7.98 -9.76
CA LYS A 279 29.89 7.93 -8.29
C LYS A 279 28.66 8.57 -7.67
N GLU A 280 28.22 9.67 -8.25
CA GLU A 280 27.05 10.47 -7.90
C GLU A 280 25.71 9.78 -8.22
N PHE A 281 25.72 8.69 -8.97
CA PHE A 281 24.57 7.86 -9.30
C PHE A 281 24.60 6.49 -8.63
N LEU A 282 25.57 6.23 -7.76
CA LEU A 282 25.57 5.00 -6.97
C LEU A 282 24.31 4.92 -6.09
N PRO A 283 23.73 3.73 -5.90
CA PRO A 283 22.55 3.56 -5.05
C PRO A 283 22.82 4.05 -3.62
N ILE A 284 21.81 4.67 -3.01
CA ILE A 284 21.82 4.96 -1.58
C ILE A 284 21.58 3.64 -0.86
N ALA A 285 22.53 3.23 -0.03
CA ALA A 285 22.42 2.00 0.74
C ALA A 285 21.20 2.04 1.67
N ASN A 286 20.17 1.28 1.32
CA ASN A 286 19.11 0.87 2.21
C ASN A 286 19.22 -0.65 2.36
N SER A 287 19.57 -1.11 3.57
CA SER A 287 19.62 -2.53 4.00
C SER A 287 20.78 -3.40 3.51
N ASP A 288 20.98 -4.50 4.24
CA ASP A 288 22.11 -5.44 4.33
C ASP A 288 22.50 -6.19 3.03
N GLU A 289 22.14 -5.69 1.84
CA GLU A 289 22.56 -6.29 0.57
C GLU A 289 24.03 -5.92 0.25
N LEU A 290 24.92 -6.90 0.47
CA LEU A 290 26.32 -6.86 0.03
C LEU A 290 26.39 -6.98 -1.50
N PHE A 291 26.27 -5.86 -2.22
CA PHE A 291 26.60 -5.85 -3.65
C PHE A 291 28.10 -5.86 -3.84
N ASN A 292 28.59 -6.71 -4.75
CA ASN A 292 29.95 -6.58 -5.24
C ASN A 292 30.12 -5.26 -6.03
N ASP A 293 31.34 -4.73 -6.08
CA ASP A 293 31.64 -3.43 -6.69
C ASP A 293 31.17 -3.32 -8.16
N ARG A 294 31.15 -4.44 -8.89
CA ARG A 294 30.74 -4.50 -10.30
C ARG A 294 29.24 -4.26 -10.48
N GLU A 295 28.40 -4.84 -9.62
CA GLU A 295 26.96 -4.63 -9.67
C GLU A 295 26.59 -3.19 -9.32
N GLN A 296 27.24 -2.61 -8.31
CA GLN A 296 27.03 -1.20 -7.95
C GLN A 296 27.41 -0.27 -9.11
N TYR A 297 28.53 -0.56 -9.77
CA TYR A 297 28.99 0.18 -10.93
C TYR A 297 27.96 0.17 -12.08
N VAL A 298 27.47 -1.01 -12.48
CA VAL A 298 26.45 -1.13 -13.53
C VAL A 298 25.16 -0.41 -13.13
N ARG A 299 24.73 -0.52 -11.86
CA ARG A 299 23.56 0.22 -11.37
C ARG A 299 23.76 1.73 -11.43
N GLY A 300 24.96 2.23 -11.11
CA GLY A 300 25.32 3.64 -11.26
C GLY A 300 25.19 4.12 -12.70
N GLN A 301 25.71 3.34 -13.66
CA GLN A 301 25.56 3.64 -15.09
C GLN A 301 24.09 3.66 -15.51
N MET A 302 23.30 2.65 -15.10
CA MET A 302 21.86 2.58 -15.39
C MET A 302 21.10 3.78 -14.79
N HIS A 303 21.43 4.16 -13.56
CA HIS A 303 20.82 5.28 -12.87
C HIS A 303 21.14 6.61 -13.58
N LYS A 304 22.40 6.81 -13.99
CA LYS A 304 22.80 7.97 -14.78
C LYS A 304 22.05 8.04 -16.12
N ALA A 305 22.04 6.92 -16.86
CA ALA A 305 21.35 6.83 -18.14
C ALA A 305 19.87 7.18 -18.04
N ILE A 306 19.15 6.58 -17.09
CA ILE A 306 17.71 6.85 -16.94
C ILE A 306 17.42 8.24 -16.38
N ALA A 307 18.32 8.83 -15.59
CA ALA A 307 18.18 10.21 -15.12
C ALA A 307 18.22 11.21 -16.28
N ILE A 308 19.14 11.03 -17.24
CA ILE A 308 19.22 11.88 -18.43
C ILE A 308 17.97 11.72 -19.30
N ILE A 309 17.52 10.48 -19.53
CA ILE A 309 16.27 10.19 -20.25
C ILE A 309 15.09 10.86 -19.54
N GLN A 310 15.00 10.76 -18.21
CA GLN A 310 13.93 11.38 -17.43
C GLN A 310 13.92 12.90 -17.58
N PHE A 311 15.06 13.58 -17.48
CA PHE A 311 15.12 15.04 -17.60
C PHE A 311 14.63 15.54 -18.96
N LYS A 312 14.95 14.81 -20.03
CA LYS A 312 14.46 15.07 -21.38
C LYS A 312 12.94 14.89 -21.49
N LEU A 313 12.42 13.80 -20.92
CA LEU A 313 10.98 13.51 -20.90
C LEU A 313 10.18 14.50 -20.05
N GLU A 314 10.70 14.91 -18.89
CA GLU A 314 10.08 15.93 -18.03
C GLU A 314 10.00 17.28 -18.75
N ALA A 315 11.04 17.65 -19.50
CA ALA A 315 11.01 18.86 -20.31
C ALA A 315 9.92 18.81 -21.40
N ALA A 316 9.70 17.66 -22.03
CA ALA A 316 8.59 17.49 -22.98
C ALA A 316 7.23 17.70 -22.29
N VAL A 317 7.01 17.08 -21.12
CA VAL A 317 5.78 17.26 -20.33
C VAL A 317 5.56 18.73 -19.93
N ILE A 318 6.63 19.44 -19.53
CA ILE A 318 6.56 20.87 -19.17
C ILE A 318 6.20 21.72 -20.38
N LYS A 319 6.80 21.46 -21.55
CA LYS A 319 6.49 22.18 -22.79
C LYS A 319 5.06 21.95 -23.27
N ASP A 320 4.54 20.73 -23.09
CA ASP A 320 3.16 20.36 -23.44
C ASP A 320 2.12 20.94 -22.48
N ARG A 321 2.56 21.38 -21.28
CA ARG A 321 1.69 21.89 -20.20
C ARG A 321 2.19 23.23 -19.63
N PRO A 322 2.27 24.29 -20.45
CA PRO A 322 2.75 25.60 -20.02
C PRO A 322 1.89 26.21 -18.90
N GLU A 323 0.64 25.77 -18.74
CA GLU A 323 -0.27 26.21 -17.68
C GLU A 323 0.24 25.94 -16.25
N PHE A 324 1.21 25.04 -16.06
CA PHE A 324 1.79 24.77 -14.74
C PHE A 324 2.99 25.68 -14.38
N HIS A 325 3.50 26.48 -15.32
CA HIS A 325 4.62 27.40 -15.11
C HIS A 325 5.85 26.71 -14.48
N MET A 326 6.25 25.57 -15.05
CA MET A 326 7.31 24.71 -14.53
C MET A 326 8.64 24.83 -15.29
N GLU A 327 8.78 25.78 -16.20
CA GLU A 327 9.95 25.99 -17.07
C GLU A 327 11.24 26.16 -16.26
N ARG A 328 11.16 26.70 -15.04
CA ARG A 328 12.31 26.79 -14.13
C ARG A 328 12.96 25.43 -13.79
N ARG A 329 12.22 24.33 -13.93
CA ARG A 329 12.69 22.94 -13.69
C ARG A 329 13.47 22.37 -14.87
N MET A 330 13.43 23.01 -16.03
CA MET A 330 14.28 22.67 -17.17
C MET A 330 15.69 23.20 -16.89
N LEU A 331 16.65 22.28 -16.74
CA LEU A 331 18.03 22.59 -16.32
C LEU A 331 19.12 22.20 -17.33
N LEU A 332 18.84 21.33 -18.31
CA LEU A 332 19.87 20.84 -19.23
C LEU A 332 20.41 21.94 -20.16
N ASP A 333 19.56 22.91 -20.53
CA ASP A 333 19.94 24.10 -21.31
C ASP A 333 20.78 25.12 -20.52
N LYS A 334 20.93 24.94 -19.21
CA LYS A 334 21.71 25.82 -18.33
C LYS A 334 23.12 25.29 -18.06
N ILE A 335 23.44 24.12 -18.59
CA ILE A 335 24.75 23.47 -18.44
C ILE A 335 25.70 24.01 -19.51
N ASP A 336 26.88 24.44 -19.09
CA ASP A 336 28.03 24.67 -19.97
C ASP A 336 28.94 23.43 -19.88
N PRO A 337 28.87 22.51 -20.86
CA PRO A 337 29.62 21.26 -20.82
C PRO A 337 31.14 21.49 -21.00
N THR A 338 31.55 22.59 -21.65
CA THR A 338 32.97 22.90 -21.87
C THR A 338 33.62 23.36 -20.57
N LYS A 339 32.94 24.20 -19.78
CA LYS A 339 33.43 24.64 -18.47
C LYS A 339 33.11 23.67 -17.33
N GLY A 340 32.16 22.75 -17.54
CA GLY A 340 31.68 21.82 -16.51
C GLY A 340 30.93 22.53 -15.38
N ILE A 341 30.13 23.53 -15.73
CA ILE A 341 29.35 24.35 -14.79
C ILE A 341 27.88 24.39 -15.18
N ILE A 342 27.02 24.79 -14.24
CA ILE A 342 25.62 25.13 -14.46
C ILE A 342 25.33 26.51 -13.90
N VAL A 343 24.55 27.32 -14.63
CA VAL A 343 24.14 28.66 -14.18
C VAL A 343 22.73 28.59 -13.60
N LEU A 344 22.60 28.83 -12.29
CA LEU A 344 21.32 28.83 -11.57
C LEU A 344 21.12 30.19 -10.90
N ASN A 345 20.02 30.87 -11.22
CA ASN A 345 19.68 32.19 -10.66
C ASN A 345 20.83 33.21 -10.77
N GLY A 346 21.56 33.20 -11.89
CA GLY A 346 22.70 34.08 -12.15
C GLY A 346 24.00 33.71 -11.41
N LYS A 347 24.05 32.57 -10.70
CA LYS A 347 25.25 32.06 -10.05
C LYS A 347 25.78 30.82 -10.76
N GLU A 348 27.10 30.75 -10.92
CA GLU A 348 27.79 29.59 -11.50
C GLU A 348 28.04 28.52 -10.42
N TYR A 349 27.75 27.26 -10.75
CA TYR A 349 28.00 26.11 -9.90
C TYR A 349 28.79 25.05 -10.66
N LYS A 350 29.86 24.52 -10.06
CA LYS A 350 30.62 23.42 -10.65
C LYS A 350 29.82 22.12 -10.59
N LEU A 351 29.75 21.39 -11.70
CA LEU A 351 29.07 20.10 -11.74
C LEU A 351 29.92 19.02 -11.06
N THR A 352 29.25 18.09 -10.38
CA THR A 352 29.89 16.88 -9.82
C THR A 352 30.16 15.81 -10.87
N SER A 353 29.41 15.85 -11.99
CA SER A 353 29.55 14.99 -13.17
C SER A 353 29.50 15.84 -14.43
N ASN A 354 30.40 15.61 -15.39
CA ASN A 354 30.43 16.35 -16.66
C ASN A 354 30.47 15.45 -17.91
N ASN A 355 30.21 14.16 -17.75
CA ASN A 355 30.13 13.22 -18.87
C ASN A 355 28.67 12.92 -19.21
N PHE A 356 28.15 13.56 -20.25
CA PHE A 356 26.77 13.40 -20.72
C PHE A 356 26.72 13.18 -22.24
N PRO A 357 27.15 12.00 -22.73
CA PRO A 357 27.39 11.75 -24.15
C PRO A 357 26.13 11.78 -25.01
N THR A 358 24.94 11.73 -24.39
CA THR A 358 23.65 11.77 -25.10
C THR A 358 22.99 13.15 -25.11
N ILE A 359 23.61 14.18 -24.50
CA ILE A 359 23.09 15.56 -24.55
C ILE A 359 23.70 16.28 -25.75
N ASP A 360 22.87 16.66 -26.72
CA ASP A 360 23.27 17.57 -27.79
C ASP A 360 23.19 19.03 -27.30
N PRO A 361 24.28 19.81 -27.28
CA PRO A 361 24.24 21.21 -26.86
C PRO A 361 23.28 22.09 -27.67
N LYS A 362 22.94 21.71 -28.90
CA LYS A 362 21.98 22.45 -29.75
C LYS A 362 20.52 22.15 -29.39
N ASP A 363 20.25 20.95 -28.90
CA ASP A 363 18.91 20.53 -28.47
C ASP A 363 19.01 19.57 -27.28
N PRO A 364 19.30 20.11 -26.07
CA PRO A 364 19.68 19.29 -24.91
C PRO A 364 18.53 18.42 -24.39
N TYR A 365 17.30 18.69 -24.80
CA TYR A 365 16.09 17.98 -24.38
C TYR A 365 15.65 16.88 -25.36
N LYS A 366 16.32 16.75 -26.50
CA LYS A 366 15.97 15.72 -27.48
C LYS A 366 16.47 14.35 -27.05
N LEU A 367 15.57 13.36 -27.06
CA LEU A 367 15.97 11.97 -26.92
C LEU A 367 16.76 11.53 -28.16
N THR A 368 17.82 10.77 -27.94
CA THR A 368 18.46 10.03 -29.03
C THR A 368 17.53 8.91 -29.51
N GLU A 369 17.79 8.38 -30.70
CA GLU A 369 17.04 7.22 -31.23
C GLU A 369 17.09 6.05 -30.24
N ARG A 370 18.29 5.76 -29.73
CA ARG A 370 18.51 4.68 -28.77
C ARG A 370 17.79 4.91 -27.43
N GLU A 371 17.80 6.13 -26.90
CA GLU A 371 17.03 6.49 -25.69
C GLU A 371 15.51 6.29 -25.90
N SER A 372 15.01 6.65 -27.09
CA SER A 372 13.60 6.49 -27.48
C SER A 372 13.21 5.01 -27.55
N GLU A 373 14.02 4.18 -28.21
CA GLU A 373 13.80 2.73 -28.28
C GLU A 373 13.73 2.07 -26.89
N ILE A 374 14.61 2.46 -25.98
CA ILE A 374 14.68 1.90 -24.63
C ILE A 374 13.43 2.26 -23.84
N ILE A 375 13.06 3.53 -23.80
CA ILE A 375 11.91 3.96 -23.00
C ILE A 375 10.61 3.38 -23.57
N GLU A 376 10.46 3.28 -24.89
CA GLU A 376 9.32 2.62 -25.52
C GLU A 376 9.24 1.14 -25.16
N LYS A 377 10.37 0.43 -25.23
CA LYS A 377 10.43 -1.00 -24.93
C LYS A 377 10.10 -1.28 -23.46
N ILE A 378 10.68 -0.53 -22.53
CA ILE A 378 10.42 -0.73 -21.10
C ILE A 378 8.98 -0.34 -20.76
N SER A 379 8.45 0.74 -21.34
CA SER A 379 7.06 1.14 -21.14
C SER A 379 6.06 0.07 -21.59
N LYS A 380 6.39 -0.72 -22.63
CA LYS A 380 5.60 -1.90 -23.02
C LYS A 380 5.58 -2.98 -21.94
N TYR A 381 6.68 -3.19 -21.20
CA TYR A 381 6.69 -4.14 -20.08
C TYR A 381 5.76 -3.70 -18.95
N PHE A 382 5.79 -2.42 -18.57
CA PHE A 382 4.88 -1.88 -17.55
C PHE A 382 3.40 -2.04 -17.95
N LYS A 383 3.06 -1.72 -19.20
CA LYS A 383 1.70 -1.88 -19.74
C LYS A 383 1.21 -3.33 -19.70
N LYS A 384 2.12 -4.29 -19.88
CA LYS A 384 1.81 -5.74 -19.96
C LYS A 384 1.93 -6.48 -18.62
N SER A 385 2.31 -5.80 -17.54
CA SER A 385 2.43 -6.42 -16.22
C SER A 385 1.05 -6.62 -15.58
N ASP A 386 0.50 -7.83 -15.65
CA ASP A 386 -0.84 -8.15 -15.11
C ASP A 386 -0.97 -7.78 -13.63
N LYS A 387 0.06 -8.07 -12.83
CA LYS A 387 0.08 -7.74 -11.41
C LYS A 387 0.05 -6.24 -11.17
N LEU A 388 0.84 -5.46 -11.93
CA LEU A 388 0.80 -4.00 -11.83
C LEU A 388 -0.55 -3.43 -12.28
N GLN A 389 -1.16 -3.98 -13.34
CA GLN A 389 -2.49 -3.56 -13.78
C GLN A 389 -3.55 -3.84 -12.70
N LYS A 390 -3.49 -5.00 -12.04
CA LYS A 390 -4.38 -5.35 -10.91
C LYS A 390 -4.20 -4.36 -9.75
N HIS A 391 -2.97 -4.01 -9.41
CA HIS A 391 -2.67 -3.05 -8.35
C HIS A 391 -3.17 -1.63 -8.69
N ALA A 392 -2.92 -1.17 -9.92
CA ALA A 392 -3.40 0.13 -10.39
C ALA A 392 -4.94 0.19 -10.43
N HIS A 393 -5.59 -0.91 -10.80
CA HIS A 393 -7.06 -0.99 -10.81
C HIS A 393 -7.63 -0.87 -9.40
N PHE A 394 -7.06 -1.57 -8.43
CA PHE A 394 -7.43 -1.45 -7.02
C PHE A 394 -7.21 -0.03 -6.50
N PHE A 395 -6.07 0.59 -6.81
CA PHE A 395 -5.75 1.96 -6.41
C PHE A 395 -6.80 2.99 -6.86
N PHE A 396 -7.34 2.87 -8.09
CA PHE A 396 -8.43 3.73 -8.53
C PHE A 396 -9.79 3.32 -7.97
N SER A 397 -10.03 2.02 -7.76
CA SER A 397 -11.33 1.54 -7.27
C SER A 397 -11.55 1.85 -5.80
N ASN A 398 -10.48 1.82 -5.00
CA ASN A 398 -10.50 1.98 -3.55
C ASN A 398 -9.79 3.25 -3.07
N GLY A 399 -9.27 4.07 -3.99
CA GLY A 399 -8.56 5.29 -3.63
C GLY A 399 -9.13 6.56 -4.22
N ASN A 400 -8.83 7.67 -3.55
CA ASN A 400 -9.22 9.04 -3.89
C ASN A 400 -8.08 10.01 -3.59
N ILE A 401 -8.12 11.23 -4.13
CA ILE A 401 -7.17 12.28 -3.71
C ILE A 401 -7.38 12.64 -2.24
N TYR A 402 -8.64 12.68 -1.80
CA TYR A 402 -9.01 12.91 -0.42
C TYR A 402 -10.29 12.14 -0.08
N LEU A 403 -10.48 11.83 1.20
CA LEU A 403 -11.69 11.18 1.71
C LEU A 403 -12.11 11.84 3.03
N LYS A 404 -13.42 12.05 3.18
CA LYS A 404 -14.01 12.43 4.46
C LYS A 404 -14.62 11.20 5.09
N TYR A 405 -14.15 10.83 6.27
CA TYR A 405 -14.63 9.66 6.98
C TYR A 405 -14.62 9.93 8.49
N ASN A 406 -15.72 9.63 9.19
CA ASN A 406 -15.86 9.82 10.65
C ASN A 406 -15.36 11.18 11.18
N ASN A 407 -15.82 12.27 10.57
CA ASN A 407 -15.43 13.66 10.89
C ASN A 407 -13.94 13.97 10.72
N GLN A 408 -13.19 13.12 10.00
CA GLN A 408 -11.82 13.36 9.61
C GLN A 408 -11.74 13.61 8.10
N LEU A 409 -10.83 14.50 7.71
CA LEU A 409 -10.44 14.70 6.33
C LEU A 409 -9.07 14.08 6.13
N MET A 410 -9.01 13.07 5.28
CA MET A 410 -7.80 12.34 4.91
C MET A 410 -7.36 12.78 3.53
N PHE A 411 -6.09 13.14 3.39
CA PHE A 411 -5.42 13.45 2.14
C PHE A 411 -3.92 13.20 2.33
N HIS A 412 -3.19 12.97 1.25
CA HIS A 412 -1.75 12.81 1.29
C HIS A 412 -1.06 14.00 0.63
N GLY A 413 0.06 14.43 1.22
CA GLY A 413 0.89 15.52 0.70
C GLY A 413 0.33 16.92 0.94
N CYS A 414 0.70 17.85 0.08
CA CYS A 414 0.45 19.28 0.27
C CYS A 414 -0.72 19.79 -0.56
N ILE A 415 -1.50 20.72 0.01
CA ILE A 415 -2.47 21.51 -0.75
C ILE A 415 -1.75 22.75 -1.32
N PRO A 416 -1.86 23.04 -2.62
CA PRO A 416 -1.23 24.22 -3.21
C PRO A 416 -1.74 25.52 -2.57
N MET A 417 -0.81 26.30 -2.02
CA MET A 417 -1.06 27.62 -1.44
C MET A 417 -0.10 28.66 -2.01
N ASP A 418 -0.54 29.92 -2.05
CA ASP A 418 0.30 31.07 -2.38
C ASP A 418 1.08 31.56 -1.14
N SER A 419 1.91 32.59 -1.31
CA SER A 419 2.71 33.18 -0.22
C SER A 419 1.88 33.86 0.87
N ASN A 420 0.60 34.14 0.61
CA ASN A 420 -0.32 34.78 1.54
C ASN A 420 -1.18 33.75 2.30
N GLY A 421 -1.02 32.45 2.02
CA GLY A 421 -1.81 31.37 2.61
C GLY A 421 -3.16 31.13 1.93
N ASN A 422 -3.45 31.78 0.80
CA ASN A 422 -4.64 31.47 0.01
C ASN A 422 -4.39 30.23 -0.86
N TYR A 423 -5.46 29.55 -1.25
CA TYR A 423 -5.34 28.44 -2.21
C TYR A 423 -4.79 28.93 -3.54
N LYS A 424 -3.72 28.30 -4.00
CA LYS A 424 -3.17 28.56 -5.32
C LYS A 424 -4.12 28.00 -6.39
N CYS A 425 -4.39 28.80 -7.40
CA CYS A 425 -5.25 28.45 -8.53
C CYS A 425 -4.44 27.96 -9.74
N PHE A 426 -5.05 27.07 -10.53
CA PHE A 426 -4.49 26.59 -11.79
C PHE A 426 -5.54 26.64 -12.89
N THR A 427 -5.12 27.07 -14.08
CA THR A 427 -5.94 27.04 -15.28
C THR A 427 -5.80 25.69 -15.98
N ILE A 428 -6.87 24.91 -16.02
CA ILE A 428 -6.89 23.57 -16.62
C ILE A 428 -8.01 23.53 -17.66
N GLU A 429 -7.67 23.22 -18.91
CA GLU A 429 -8.62 23.23 -20.04
C GLU A 429 -9.38 24.57 -20.14
N GLY A 430 -8.67 25.70 -19.96
CA GLY A 430 -9.22 27.06 -20.08
C GLY A 430 -10.07 27.54 -18.91
N LYS A 431 -10.18 26.77 -17.83
CA LYS A 431 -10.92 27.15 -16.61
C LYS A 431 -10.02 27.13 -15.38
N GLU A 432 -10.16 28.13 -14.53
CA GLU A 432 -9.44 28.23 -13.27
C GLU A 432 -10.09 27.37 -12.17
N TYR A 433 -9.26 26.66 -11.40
CA TYR A 433 -9.67 25.86 -10.25
C TYR A 433 -8.74 26.10 -9.07
N CYS A 434 -9.30 26.17 -7.85
CA CYS A 434 -8.54 26.38 -6.61
C CYS A 434 -9.08 25.49 -5.49
N GLY A 435 -8.24 25.19 -4.49
CA GLY A 435 -8.62 24.44 -3.29
C GLY A 435 -9.30 23.10 -3.63
N LYS A 436 -10.46 22.84 -3.03
CA LYS A 436 -11.23 21.60 -3.27
C LYS A 436 -11.56 21.37 -4.75
N GLN A 437 -11.97 22.41 -5.49
CA GLN A 437 -12.38 22.27 -6.89
C GLN A 437 -11.20 21.83 -7.78
N LEU A 438 -9.98 22.23 -7.42
CA LEU A 438 -8.76 21.79 -8.08
C LEU A 438 -8.50 20.30 -7.85
N LEU A 439 -8.64 19.83 -6.60
CA LEU A 439 -8.48 18.41 -6.27
C LEU A 439 -9.54 17.56 -6.98
N ASP A 440 -10.79 17.99 -6.98
CA ASP A 440 -11.88 17.31 -7.70
C ASP A 440 -11.58 17.24 -9.22
N LYS A 441 -10.99 18.29 -9.79
CA LYS A 441 -10.58 18.33 -11.20
C LYS A 441 -9.43 17.36 -11.49
N PHE A 442 -8.40 17.33 -10.64
CA PHE A 442 -7.29 16.38 -10.78
C PHE A 442 -7.75 14.93 -10.68
N GLU A 443 -8.61 14.61 -9.71
CA GLU A 443 -9.14 13.26 -9.57
C GLU A 443 -9.94 12.84 -10.82
N LYS A 444 -10.80 13.73 -11.33
CA LYS A 444 -11.58 13.49 -12.55
C LYS A 444 -10.67 13.22 -13.75
N LEU A 445 -9.59 14.00 -13.91
CA LEU A 445 -8.64 13.83 -15.01
C LEU A 445 -7.88 12.50 -14.90
N ALA A 446 -7.36 12.17 -13.71
CA ALA A 446 -6.67 10.91 -13.47
C ALA A 446 -7.56 9.69 -13.76
N ARG A 447 -8.81 9.71 -13.29
CA ARG A 447 -9.79 8.65 -13.59
C ARG A 447 -10.15 8.59 -15.07
N ARG A 448 -10.31 9.75 -15.75
CA ARG A 448 -10.58 9.80 -17.20
C ARG A 448 -9.43 9.14 -17.96
N ALA A 449 -8.19 9.54 -17.69
CA ALA A 449 -7.00 8.98 -18.32
C ALA A 449 -6.90 7.46 -18.08
N TYR A 450 -7.18 6.99 -16.86
CA TYR A 450 -7.05 5.58 -16.53
C TYR A 450 -8.12 4.68 -17.15
N PHE A 451 -9.41 5.06 -17.06
CA PHE A 451 -10.54 4.23 -17.49
C PHE A 451 -10.96 4.45 -18.94
N LYS A 452 -10.74 5.64 -19.50
CA LYS A 452 -11.15 5.96 -20.88
C LYS A 452 -10.00 6.00 -21.88
N GLY A 453 -8.75 6.06 -21.41
CA GLY A 453 -7.56 6.07 -22.28
C GLY A 453 -7.38 7.36 -23.06
N ASP A 454 -7.92 8.47 -22.53
CA ASP A 454 -7.92 9.82 -23.11
C ASP A 454 -6.82 10.70 -22.51
#